data_AF-A0A1Y2GC58-F1
#
_entry.id   AF-A0A1Y2GC58-F1
#
_cell.length_a   1.000
_cell.length_b   1.000
_cell.length_c   1.000
_cell.angle_alpha   90.00
_cell.angle_beta   90.00
_cell.angle_gamma   90.00
#
_symmetry.space_group_name_H-M   'P 1'
#
loop_
_entity.id
_entity.type
_entity.pdbx_description
1 polymer ?
#
loop_
_entity_poly.entity_id
_entity_poly.type
_entity_poly.pdbx_seq_one_letter_code
_entity_poly.pdbx_strand_id
1 'polypeptide(L)'
;VIVYIHGGGFSDGANSAILDGSNLVRQATKLGRPVIVVVPNYRLNFHGFFSCPELIADIESDPNLKTDYERATGNWGLQDQRLAFEWVHNNIAAFGGDPSNITAMGQS
;
A
#
# COMPACT_ATOMS: atom_id res chain seq x y z
N VAL A 1 -6.20 -8.24 10.47
CA VAL A 1 -5.98 -6.85 10.02
C VAL A 1 -6.41 -6.75 8.57
N ILE A 2 -7.17 -5.72 8.19
CA ILE A 2 -7.56 -5.47 6.80
C ILE A 2 -6.72 -4.29 6.29
N VAL A 3 -5.96 -4.50 5.23
CA VAL A 3 -5.27 -3.42 4.51
C VAL A 3 -6.05 -3.14 3.24
N TYR A 4 -6.62 -1.94 3.14
CA TYR A 4 -7.47 -1.53 2.03
C TYR A 4 -6.71 -0.63 1.06
N ILE A 5 -6.48 -1.11 -0.15
CA ILE A 5 -5.88 -0.34 -1.24
C ILE A 5 -7.00 0.36 -2.02
N HIS A 6 -7.00 1.69 -1.98
CA HIS A 6 -7.94 2.48 -2.79
C HIS A 6 -7.62 2.30 -4.27
N GLY A 7 -8.60 2.53 -5.12
CA GLY A 7 -8.36 2.60 -6.54
C GLY A 7 -8.67 3.99 -7.09
N GLY A 8 -9.10 4.02 -8.34
CA GLY A 8 -9.07 5.17 -9.24
C GLY A 8 -8.20 4.91 -10.48
N GLY A 9 -8.11 3.65 -10.94
CA GLY A 9 -7.45 3.30 -12.19
C GLY A 9 -5.98 3.73 -12.27
N PHE A 10 -5.27 3.67 -11.14
CA PHE A 10 -3.90 4.16 -10.97
C PHE A 10 -3.70 5.65 -11.28
N SER A 11 -4.77 6.44 -11.41
CA SER A 11 -4.72 7.83 -11.86
C SER A 11 -5.31 8.81 -10.85
N ASP A 12 -6.23 8.33 -10.01
CA ASP A 12 -6.88 9.09 -8.94
C ASP A 12 -7.03 8.21 -7.69
N GLY A 13 -7.44 8.83 -6.58
CA GLY A 13 -7.71 8.19 -5.31
C GLY A 13 -6.75 8.59 -4.19
N ALA A 14 -7.21 8.38 -2.97
CA ALA A 14 -6.45 8.59 -1.75
C ALA A 14 -7.13 7.85 -0.59
N ASN A 15 -6.49 7.81 0.57
CA ASN A 15 -7.08 7.40 1.85
C ASN A 15 -8.11 8.42 2.40
N SER A 16 -9.04 8.84 1.55
CA SER A 16 -10.02 9.89 1.85
C SER A 16 -11.17 9.40 2.74
N ALA A 17 -12.01 10.35 3.20
CA ALA A 17 -13.13 10.07 4.10
C ALA A 17 -14.14 9.04 3.56
N ILE A 18 -14.21 8.83 2.24
CA ILE A 18 -15.07 7.78 1.65
C ILE A 18 -14.63 6.36 2.05
N LEU A 19 -13.37 6.20 2.44
CA LEU A 19 -12.77 4.94 2.89
C LEU A 19 -12.67 4.84 4.42
N ASP A 20 -13.44 5.66 5.16
CA ASP A 20 -13.51 5.56 6.62
C ASP A 20 -14.00 4.16 7.06
N GLY A 21 -13.08 3.39 7.65
CA GLY A 21 -13.33 2.02 8.12
C GLY A 21 -14.22 1.94 9.36
N SER A 22 -14.61 3.07 9.97
CA SER A 22 -15.32 3.09 11.26
C SER A 22 -16.62 2.27 11.25
N ASN A 23 -17.39 2.29 10.15
CA ASN A 23 -18.60 1.47 10.04
C ASN A 23 -18.29 -0.03 10.00
N LEU A 24 -17.26 -0.43 9.24
CA LEU A 24 -16.83 -1.81 9.15
C LEU A 24 -16.34 -2.32 10.51
N VAL A 25 -15.48 -1.54 11.18
CA VAL A 25 -14.96 -1.87 12.53
C VAL A 25 -16.11 -2.02 13.54
N ARG A 26 -17.09 -1.10 13.54
CA ARG A 26 -18.28 -1.18 14.40
C ARG A 26 -19.08 -2.46 14.16
N GLN A 27 -19.34 -2.82 12.90
CA GLN A 27 -20.12 -4.03 12.59
C GLN A 27 -19.35 -5.30 12.94
N ALA A 28 -18.07 -5.38 12.58
CA ALA A 28 -17.21 -6.51 12.90
C ALA A 28 -17.13 -6.75 14.43
N THR A 29 -17.04 -5.67 15.21
CA THR A 29 -17.08 -5.73 16.67
C THR A 29 -18.41 -6.28 17.20
N LYS A 30 -19.56 -5.82 16.67
CA LYS A 30 -20.89 -6.34 17.05
C LYS A 30 -21.06 -7.83 16.76
N LEU A 31 -20.39 -8.32 15.72
CA LEU A 31 -20.39 -9.74 15.34
C LEU A 31 -19.39 -10.59 16.15
N GLY A 32 -18.71 -10.03 17.16
CA GLY A 32 -17.69 -10.73 17.94
C GLY A 32 -16.41 -11.02 17.16
N ARG A 33 -16.16 -10.29 16.05
CA ARG A 33 -15.01 -10.45 15.16
C ARG A 33 -14.32 -9.10 14.95
N PRO A 34 -13.78 -8.45 16.00
CA PRO A 34 -13.15 -7.14 15.86
C PRO A 34 -11.99 -7.17 14.85
N VAL A 35 -11.83 -6.10 14.10
CA VAL A 35 -10.77 -5.96 13.08
C VAL A 35 -10.09 -4.60 13.20
N ILE A 36 -8.84 -4.52 12.76
CA ILE A 36 -8.13 -3.28 12.47
C ILE A 36 -8.19 -3.05 10.96
N VAL A 37 -8.48 -1.82 10.55
CA VAL A 37 -8.47 -1.37 9.15
C VAL A 37 -7.33 -0.37 8.95
N VAL A 38 -6.49 -0.60 7.94
CA VAL A 38 -5.40 0.28 7.52
C VAL A 38 -5.65 0.70 6.08
N VAL A 39 -5.60 2.00 5.79
CA VAL A 39 -5.83 2.56 4.45
C VAL A 39 -4.61 3.40 4.06
N PRO A 40 -3.58 2.81 3.43
CA PRO A 40 -2.39 3.54 2.99
C PRO A 40 -2.67 4.37 1.74
N ASN A 41 -1.87 5.41 1.53
CA ASN A 41 -1.72 6.06 0.23
C ASN A 41 -0.64 5.34 -0.59
N TYR A 42 -0.72 5.42 -1.91
CA TYR A 42 0.35 5.05 -2.83
C TYR A 42 0.42 6.07 -3.98
N ARG A 43 1.59 6.20 -4.61
CA ARG A 43 1.74 7.11 -5.75
C ARG A 43 0.91 6.66 -6.95
N LEU A 44 0.36 7.64 -7.65
CA LEU A 44 -0.51 7.47 -8.80
C LEU A 44 0.10 8.16 -10.03
N ASN A 45 -0.49 7.85 -11.19
CA ASN A 45 -0.21 8.46 -12.47
C ASN A 45 1.30 8.44 -12.77
N PHE A 46 1.84 9.50 -13.35
CA PHE A 46 3.26 9.67 -13.63
C PHE A 46 4.15 9.38 -12.41
N HIS A 47 3.76 9.82 -11.21
CA HIS A 47 4.59 9.63 -10.00
C HIS A 47 4.67 8.16 -9.54
N GLY A 48 3.65 7.35 -9.85
CA GLY A 48 3.59 5.94 -9.45
C GLY A 48 3.97 4.97 -10.56
N PHE A 49 3.78 5.35 -11.82
CA PHE A 49 3.76 4.40 -12.94
C PHE A 49 4.47 4.91 -14.19
N PHE A 50 5.20 6.03 -14.12
CA PHE A 50 6.09 6.41 -15.21
C PHE A 50 7.18 5.33 -15.41
N SER A 51 7.67 5.18 -16.63
CA SER A 51 8.86 4.40 -16.96
C SER A 51 9.27 4.76 -18.38
N CYS A 52 10.57 4.84 -18.64
CA CYS A 52 11.10 5.05 -19.99
C CYS A 52 12.50 4.42 -20.13
N PRO A 53 12.98 4.16 -21.37
CA PRO A 53 14.29 3.56 -21.60
C PRO A 53 15.45 4.35 -20.97
N GLU A 54 15.38 5.67 -20.96
CA GLU A 54 16.40 6.55 -20.38
C GLU A 54 16.48 6.36 -18.86
N LEU A 55 15.34 6.31 -18.18
CA LEU A 55 15.27 6.07 -16.74
C LEU A 55 15.76 4.66 -16.38
N ILE A 56 15.44 3.66 -17.19
CA ILE A 56 15.96 2.30 -17.03
C ILE A 56 17.49 2.31 -17.15
N ALA A 57 18.04 2.95 -18.18
CA ALA A 57 19.48 3.03 -18.39
C ALA A 57 20.21 3.75 -17.25
N ASP A 58 19.64 4.86 -16.76
CA ASP A 58 20.19 5.60 -15.60
C ASP A 58 20.26 4.70 -14.37
N ILE A 59 19.17 3.98 -14.04
CA ILE A 59 19.09 3.07 -12.89
C ILE A 59 20.05 1.87 -13.03
N GLU A 60 20.12 1.26 -14.22
CA GLU A 60 21.02 0.13 -14.46
C GLU A 60 22.50 0.51 -14.37
N SER A 61 22.82 1.76 -14.72
CA SER A 61 24.20 2.26 -14.71
C SER A 61 24.70 2.74 -13.34
N ASP A 62 23.81 2.99 -12.36
CA ASP A 62 24.21 3.48 -11.04
C ASP A 62 24.62 2.33 -10.10
N PRO A 63 25.92 2.19 -9.76
CA PRO A 63 26.39 1.13 -8.86
C PRO A 63 26.03 1.40 -7.40
N ASN A 64 25.55 2.59 -7.04
CA ASN A 64 25.28 2.98 -5.67
C ASN A 64 23.90 2.56 -5.18
N LEU A 65 23.00 2.11 -6.07
CA LEU A 65 21.66 1.62 -5.72
C LEU A 65 21.78 0.24 -5.06
N LYS A 66 21.29 0.10 -3.82
CA LYS A 66 21.52 -1.10 -2.98
C LYS A 66 20.27 -1.92 -2.76
N THR A 67 19.10 -1.31 -2.88
CA THR A 67 17.82 -1.94 -2.59
C THR A 67 17.02 -2.22 -3.86
N ASP A 68 16.13 -3.21 -3.82
CA ASP A 68 15.19 -3.49 -4.91
C ASP A 68 14.32 -2.27 -5.25
N TYR A 69 13.99 -1.45 -4.25
CA TYR A 69 13.23 -0.22 -4.43
C TYR A 69 14.03 0.84 -5.18
N GLU A 70 15.30 1.04 -4.83
CA GLU A 70 16.21 1.94 -5.55
C GLU A 70 16.45 1.49 -7.00
N ARG A 71 16.50 0.17 -7.22
CA ARG A 71 16.66 -0.44 -8.55
C ARG A 71 15.34 -0.59 -9.34
N ALA A 72 14.22 -0.10 -8.82
CA ALA A 72 12.94 -0.22 -9.48
C ALA A 72 12.87 0.70 -10.70
N THR A 73 12.57 0.15 -11.87
CA THR A 73 12.51 0.88 -13.15
C THR A 73 11.10 1.39 -13.53
N GLY A 74 10.15 1.23 -12.62
CA GLY A 74 8.74 1.57 -12.81
C GLY A 74 7.90 0.97 -11.69
N ASN A 75 6.56 1.07 -11.82
CA ASN A 75 5.60 0.50 -10.87
C ASN A 75 5.83 0.92 -9.41
N TRP A 76 6.35 2.13 -9.18
CA TRP A 76 6.52 2.69 -7.84
C TRP A 76 5.24 2.69 -7.02
N GLY A 77 4.07 2.87 -7.63
CA GLY A 77 2.78 2.74 -6.95
C GLY A 77 2.55 1.34 -6.37
N LEU A 78 3.01 0.28 -7.05
CA LEU A 78 2.96 -1.09 -6.51
C LEU A 78 4.03 -1.31 -5.44
N GLN A 79 5.21 -0.70 -5.59
CA GLN A 79 6.25 -0.74 -4.55
C GLN A 79 5.79 -0.03 -3.27
N ASP A 80 5.08 1.08 -3.37
CA ASP A 80 4.48 1.78 -2.23
C ASP A 80 3.46 0.89 -1.52
N GLN A 81 2.60 0.19 -2.27
CA GLN A 81 1.66 -0.76 -1.70
C GLN A 81 2.39 -1.89 -0.97
N ARG A 82 3.42 -2.48 -1.58
CA ARG A 82 4.27 -3.51 -0.95
C ARG A 82 4.88 -2.99 0.35
N LEU A 83 5.49 -1.80 0.34
CA LEU A 83 6.08 -1.17 1.51
C LEU A 83 5.04 -0.90 2.60
N ALA A 84 3.80 -0.54 2.24
CA ALA A 84 2.72 -0.41 3.20
C ALA A 84 2.37 -1.75 3.86
N PHE A 85 2.33 -2.85 3.10
CA PHE A 85 2.14 -4.18 3.68
C PHE A 85 3.31 -4.61 4.58
N GLU A 86 4.56 -4.34 4.19
CA GLU A 86 5.74 -4.59 5.02
C GLU A 86 5.68 -3.78 6.32
N TRP A 87 5.29 -2.50 6.24
CA TRP A 87 5.10 -1.66 7.41
C TRP A 87 4.00 -2.21 8.32
N VAL A 88 2.85 -2.61 7.77
CA VAL A 88 1.76 -3.21 8.55
C VAL A 88 2.25 -4.49 9.22
N HIS A 89 2.87 -5.41 8.48
CA HIS A 89 3.40 -6.65 9.03
C HIS A 89 4.37 -6.39 10.20
N ASN A 90 5.28 -5.42 10.06
CA ASN A 90 6.32 -5.17 11.06
C ASN A 90 5.82 -4.36 12.28
N ASN A 91 4.73 -3.61 12.15
CA ASN A 91 4.32 -2.63 13.16
C ASN A 91 2.93 -2.85 13.76
N ILE A 92 2.04 -3.59 13.09
CA ILE A 92 0.61 -3.62 13.49
C ILE A 92 0.38 -4.29 14.86
N ALA A 93 1.31 -5.12 15.32
CA ALA A 93 1.28 -5.68 16.67
C ALA A 93 1.22 -4.60 17.76
N ALA A 94 1.90 -3.46 17.57
CA ALA A 94 1.87 -2.34 18.50
C ALA A 94 0.50 -1.65 18.58
N PHE A 95 -0.36 -1.85 17.58
CA PHE A 95 -1.74 -1.35 17.52
C PHE A 95 -2.77 -2.41 17.94
N GLY A 96 -2.33 -3.57 18.43
CA GLY A 96 -3.19 -4.70 18.81
C GLY A 96 -3.63 -5.60 17.66
N GLY A 97 -2.98 -5.49 16.49
CA GLY A 97 -3.26 -6.37 15.34
C GLY A 97 -2.40 -7.63 15.35
N ASP A 98 -2.88 -8.66 14.67
CA ASP A 98 -2.11 -9.88 14.41
C ASP A 98 -1.40 -9.77 13.04
N PRO A 99 -0.06 -9.69 12.99
CA PRO A 99 0.71 -9.58 11.74
C PRO A 99 0.67 -10.85 10.90
N SER A 100 0.32 -12.01 11.49
CA SER A 100 0.17 -13.27 10.75
C SER A 100 -1.20 -13.43 10.09
N ASN A 101 -2.13 -12.52 10.38
CA ASN A 101 -3.51 -12.54 9.89
C ASN A 101 -3.88 -11.21 9.21
N ILE A 102 -3.25 -10.97 8.06
CA ILE A 102 -3.48 -9.79 7.22
C ILE A 102 -4.32 -10.19 6.01
N THR A 103 -5.40 -9.46 5.77
CA THR A 103 -6.25 -9.58 4.58
C THR A 103 -6.06 -8.33 3.72
N ALA A 104 -5.65 -8.54 2.46
CA ALA A 104 -5.65 -7.50 1.45
C ALA A 104 -7.08 -7.30 0.91
N MET A 105 -7.50 -6.04 0.78
CA MET A 105 -8.78 -5.64 0.20
C MET A 105 -8.56 -4.43 -0.70
N GLY A 106 -9.41 -4.22 -1.69
CA GLY A 106 -9.36 -3.01 -2.51
C GLY A 106 -10.53 -2.94 -3.48
N GLN A 107 -10.69 -1.77 -4.10
CA GLN A 107 -11.67 -1.50 -5.14
C GLN A 107 -11.01 -0.60 -6.19
N SER A 108 -11.38 -0.82 -7.47
CA SER A 108 -10.79 -0.27 -8.71
C SER A 108 -10.36 1.17 -8.70
#